data_AF-A0A4Z0PLM0-F1
#
_entry.id   AF-A0A4Z0PLM0-F1
#
_cell.length_a   1.000
_cell.length_b   1.000
_cell.length_c   1.000
_cell.angle_alpha   90.00
_cell.angle_beta   90.00
_cell.angle_gamma   90.00
#
_symmetry.space_group_name_H-M   'P 1'
#
loop_
_entity.id
_entity.type
_entity.pdbx_description
1 polymer ?
#
loop_
_entity_poly.entity_id
_entity_poly.type
_entity_poly.pdbx_seq_one_letter_code
_entity_poly.pdbx_strand_id
1 'polypeptide(L)'
;IPWIYQYLENQRIPAANFSTQADRDERALIITLSRLEEDSAGTFGKNSREKLKRLPSSVYWSGLQRWGIREILWSQEEYHRRVDELYRARTEISEREYYEKNRCDMCDTSAYKPAQSWHSSLPAPPSNFPDEATFALTRQEASFLRDRIQSSCKGSLLAWLTLHSEPADVSAPWEHPDYAKFPDALQELLTHARFFSYTMHGAALLYNYLLATERAANDL
;
A
#
# COMPACT_ATOMS: atom_id res chain seq x y z
N ILE A 1 5.15 0.95 6.28
CA ILE A 1 6.14 0.86 5.18
C ILE A 1 6.74 2.23 4.85
N PRO A 2 5.98 3.28 4.46
CA PRO A 2 6.58 4.58 4.12
C PRO A 2 7.47 5.15 5.24
N TRP A 3 7.03 5.08 6.50
CA TRP A 3 7.81 5.55 7.64
C TRP A 3 9.11 4.79 7.89
N ILE A 4 9.13 3.46 7.67
CA ILE A 4 10.37 2.67 7.78
C ILE A 4 11.37 3.16 6.74
N TYR A 5 10.93 3.35 5.50
CA TYR A 5 11.82 3.79 4.42
C TYR A 5 12.30 5.22 4.65
N GLN A 6 11.43 6.13 5.10
CA GLN A 6 11.83 7.48 5.51
C GLN A 6 12.84 7.46 6.66
N TYR A 7 12.65 6.59 7.66
CA TYR A 7 13.61 6.43 8.76
C TYR A 7 14.98 5.98 8.26
N LEU A 8 15.03 4.97 7.39
CA LEU A 8 16.29 4.49 6.79
C LEU A 8 16.96 5.53 5.90
N GLU A 9 16.18 6.30 5.14
CA GLU A 9 16.68 7.41 4.33
C GLU A 9 17.27 8.52 5.19
N ASN A 10 16.61 8.87 6.29
CA ASN A 10 17.08 9.91 7.22
C ASN A 10 18.39 9.49 7.92
N GLN A 11 18.55 8.20 8.21
CA GLN A 11 19.79 7.62 8.73
C GLN A 11 20.89 7.46 7.65
N ARG A 12 20.59 7.79 6.39
CA ARG A 12 21.49 7.66 5.23
C ARG A 12 22.11 6.26 5.12
N ILE A 13 21.29 5.22 5.30
CA ILE A 13 21.76 3.83 5.16
C ILE A 13 22.19 3.58 3.71
N PRO A 14 23.42 3.04 3.47
CA PRO A 14 23.91 2.76 2.12
C PRO A 14 23.09 1.70 1.39
N ALA A 15 23.06 1.77 0.06
CA ALA A 15 22.36 0.81 -0.80
C ALA A 15 22.65 -0.67 -0.48
N ALA A 16 23.91 -0.98 -0.13
CA ALA A 16 24.35 -2.34 0.19
C ALA A 16 23.63 -2.95 1.40
N ASN A 17 23.27 -2.13 2.40
CA ASN A 17 22.65 -2.57 3.65
C ASN A 17 21.15 -2.26 3.72
N PHE A 18 20.64 -1.46 2.78
CA PHE A 18 19.27 -0.94 2.81
C PHE A 18 18.23 -2.05 2.81
N SER A 19 18.39 -3.05 1.92
CA SER A 19 17.45 -4.16 1.80
C SER A 19 17.38 -5.01 3.07
N THR A 20 18.54 -5.34 3.66
CA THR A 20 18.64 -6.13 4.89
C THR A 20 18.03 -5.39 6.08
N GLN A 21 18.29 -4.09 6.21
CA GLN A 21 17.74 -3.31 7.31
C GLN A 21 16.23 -3.10 7.15
N ALA A 22 15.74 -2.85 5.93
CA ALA A 22 14.31 -2.75 5.65
C ALA A 22 13.57 -4.07 5.96
N ASP A 23 14.11 -5.22 5.55
CA ASP A 23 13.54 -6.54 5.87
C ASP A 23 13.51 -6.76 7.40
N ARG A 24 14.58 -6.41 8.12
CA ARG A 24 14.64 -6.52 9.58
C ARG A 24 13.58 -5.66 10.27
N ASP A 25 13.47 -4.39 9.91
CA ASP A 25 12.54 -3.45 10.55
C ASP A 25 11.07 -3.79 10.21
N GLU A 26 10.81 -4.25 8.99
CA GLU A 26 9.48 -4.75 8.60
C GLU A 26 9.09 -5.99 9.40
N ARG A 27 10.00 -6.95 9.59
CA ARG A 27 9.74 -8.14 10.41
C ARG A 27 9.48 -7.77 11.87
N ALA A 28 10.27 -6.85 12.43
CA ALA A 28 10.06 -6.36 13.79
C ALA A 28 8.66 -5.75 13.92
N LEU A 29 8.24 -4.90 12.96
CA LEU A 29 6.91 -4.30 12.96
C LEU A 29 5.79 -5.36 12.88
N ILE A 30 5.94 -6.39 12.05
CA ILE A 30 4.95 -7.49 11.94
C ILE A 30 4.80 -8.20 13.29
N ILE A 31 5.90 -8.45 14.00
CA ILE A 31 5.89 -9.09 15.32
C ILE A 31 5.16 -8.20 16.33
N THR A 32 5.42 -6.89 16.32
CA THR A 32 4.76 -5.93 17.20
C THR A 32 3.25 -5.87 16.94
N LEU A 33 2.84 -5.72 15.69
CA LEU A 33 1.42 -5.69 15.30
C LEU A 33 0.69 -6.99 15.67
N SER A 34 1.34 -8.15 15.47
CA SER A 34 0.77 -9.45 15.82
C SER A 34 0.59 -9.65 17.33
N ARG A 35 1.30 -8.88 18.17
CA ARG A 35 1.21 -8.96 19.64
C ARG A 35 0.10 -8.06 20.18
N LEU A 36 -0.11 -6.90 19.55
CA LEU A 36 -1.01 -5.86 20.05
C LEU A 36 -2.47 -6.07 19.64
N GLU A 37 -2.75 -6.81 18.56
CA GLU A 37 -4.12 -7.05 18.09
C GLU A 37 -4.53 -8.53 18.13
N GLU A 38 -5.52 -8.85 18.99
CA GLU A 38 -6.14 -10.19 19.08
C GLU A 38 -7.00 -10.50 17.82
N ASP A 39 -7.73 -9.50 17.29
CA ASP A 39 -8.54 -9.59 16.07
C ASP A 39 -7.71 -9.43 14.78
N SER A 40 -6.83 -10.39 14.61
CA SER A 40 -5.78 -10.43 13.60
C SER A 40 -6.27 -10.79 12.18
N ALA A 41 -7.51 -10.45 11.83
CA ALA A 41 -8.07 -10.66 10.48
C ALA A 41 -7.40 -9.76 9.41
N GLY A 42 -6.84 -8.62 9.81
CA GLY A 42 -6.20 -7.63 8.91
C GLY A 42 -4.68 -7.77 8.72
N THR A 43 -3.99 -8.60 9.50
CA THR A 43 -2.52 -8.68 9.45
C THR A 43 -2.05 -9.60 8.32
N PHE A 44 -1.49 -9.00 7.26
CA PHE A 44 -0.84 -9.76 6.19
C PHE A 44 0.31 -10.60 6.76
N GLY A 45 0.19 -11.93 6.65
CA GLY A 45 1.23 -12.86 7.08
C GLY A 45 1.09 -13.47 8.48
N LYS A 46 -0.10 -13.36 9.11
CA LYS A 46 -0.43 -13.98 10.42
C LYS A 46 0.06 -15.42 10.58
N ASN A 47 -0.10 -16.25 9.55
CA ASN A 47 0.24 -17.67 9.61
C ASN A 47 1.72 -17.98 9.33
N SER A 48 2.51 -17.01 8.85
CA SER A 48 3.89 -17.25 8.41
C SER A 48 4.94 -16.42 9.15
N ARG A 49 4.56 -15.34 9.86
CA ARG A 49 5.44 -14.51 10.73
C ARG A 49 6.87 -14.35 10.17
N GLU A 50 7.86 -15.03 10.73
CA GLU A 50 9.27 -14.96 10.32
C GLU A 50 9.61 -15.72 9.03
N LYS A 51 8.79 -16.67 8.59
CA LYS A 51 8.99 -17.45 7.34
C LYS A 51 8.16 -16.91 6.17
N LEU A 52 7.81 -15.61 6.21
CA LEU A 52 7.10 -14.98 5.10
C LEU A 52 7.94 -15.03 3.82
N LYS A 53 7.42 -15.74 2.81
CA LYS A 53 8.01 -15.79 1.46
C LYS A 53 7.94 -14.43 0.74
N ARG A 54 7.03 -13.54 1.16
CA ARG A 54 6.85 -12.19 0.61
C ARG A 54 6.58 -11.22 1.74
N LEU A 55 7.37 -10.15 1.81
CA LEU A 55 7.18 -9.06 2.77
C LEU A 55 5.98 -8.18 2.38
N PRO A 56 5.30 -7.56 3.36
CA PRO A 56 4.23 -6.60 3.10
C PRO A 56 4.67 -5.45 2.20
N SER A 57 5.92 -4.96 2.32
CA SER A 57 6.43 -3.91 1.42
C SER A 57 6.34 -4.29 -0.05
N SER A 58 6.68 -5.53 -0.40
CA SER A 58 6.64 -6.02 -1.79
C SER A 58 5.21 -6.03 -2.35
N VAL A 59 4.22 -6.37 -1.52
CA VAL A 59 2.81 -6.43 -1.91
C VAL A 59 2.23 -5.03 -2.03
N TYR A 60 2.51 -4.16 -1.05
CA TYR A 60 2.01 -2.80 -1.04
C TYR A 60 2.77 -1.85 -1.96
N TRP A 61 3.95 -2.23 -2.47
CA TRP A 61 4.77 -1.36 -3.32
C TRP A 61 3.99 -0.82 -4.53
N SER A 62 3.24 -1.68 -5.22
CA SER A 62 2.41 -1.27 -6.37
C SER A 62 1.22 -0.40 -5.94
N GLY A 63 0.60 -0.73 -4.81
CA GLY A 63 -0.51 0.04 -4.22
C GLY A 63 -0.08 1.45 -3.82
N LEU A 64 1.07 1.59 -3.16
CA LEU A 64 1.63 2.88 -2.74
C LEU A 64 1.94 3.78 -3.92
N GLN A 65 2.40 3.21 -5.05
CA GLN A 65 2.57 3.95 -6.30
C GLN A 65 1.23 4.31 -6.94
N ARG A 66 0.27 3.38 -6.96
CA ARG A 66 -1.06 3.62 -7.55
C ARG A 66 -1.83 4.69 -6.81
N TRP A 67 -1.67 4.78 -5.48
CA TRP A 67 -2.23 5.85 -4.65
C TRP A 67 -1.39 7.14 -4.71
N GLY A 68 -0.20 7.07 -5.34
CA GLY A 68 0.81 8.12 -5.42
C GLY A 68 1.31 8.61 -4.06
N ILE A 69 1.27 7.73 -3.06
CA ILE A 69 1.96 7.94 -1.77
C ILE A 69 3.48 7.86 -2.01
N ARG A 70 3.89 7.00 -2.94
CA ARG A 70 5.25 6.98 -3.48
C ARG A 70 5.28 7.79 -4.78
N GLU A 71 6.19 8.75 -4.87
CA GLU A 71 6.34 9.59 -6.08
C GLU A 71 7.34 8.99 -7.08
N ILE A 72 8.30 8.21 -6.59
CA ILE A 72 9.32 7.57 -7.44
C ILE A 72 8.74 6.34 -8.15
N LEU A 73 9.02 6.21 -9.45
CA LEU A 73 8.51 5.14 -10.31
C LEU A 73 9.33 3.84 -10.28
N TRP A 74 10.41 3.81 -9.50
CA TRP A 74 11.30 2.65 -9.41
C TRP A 74 10.63 1.45 -8.74
N SER A 75 11.03 0.26 -9.19
CA SER A 75 10.76 -0.98 -8.46
C SER A 75 11.43 -0.96 -7.09
N GLN A 76 11.00 -1.88 -6.20
CA GLN A 76 11.55 -1.94 -4.85
C GLN A 76 13.06 -2.25 -4.87
N GLU A 77 13.50 -3.14 -5.75
CA GLU A 77 14.91 -3.52 -5.89
C GLU A 77 15.76 -2.38 -6.46
N GLU A 78 15.23 -1.66 -7.47
CA GLU A 78 15.90 -0.46 -8.00
C GLU A 78 15.99 0.63 -6.94
N TYR A 79 14.96 0.79 -6.11
CA TYR A 79 14.96 1.71 -5.00
C TYR A 79 16.10 1.41 -4.02
N HIS A 80 16.24 0.15 -3.61
CA HIS A 80 17.32 -0.26 -2.69
C HIS A 80 18.70 -0.05 -3.33
N ARG A 81 18.85 -0.37 -4.62
CA ARG A 81 20.14 -0.24 -5.33
C ARG A 81 20.57 1.21 -5.55
N ARG A 82 19.61 2.11 -5.80
CA ARG A 82 19.86 3.50 -6.20
C ARG A 82 19.59 4.51 -5.09
N VAL A 83 19.41 4.06 -3.85
CA VAL A 83 19.15 4.98 -2.73
C VAL A 83 20.30 5.97 -2.53
N ASP A 84 21.54 5.56 -2.80
CA ASP A 84 22.71 6.44 -2.73
C ASP A 84 22.65 7.56 -3.79
N GLU A 85 22.09 7.29 -4.98
CA GLU A 85 21.86 8.30 -6.02
C GLU A 85 20.82 9.33 -5.55
N LEU A 86 19.77 8.88 -4.85
CA LEU A 86 18.77 9.78 -4.26
C LEU A 86 19.39 10.71 -3.20
N TYR A 87 20.28 10.19 -2.34
CA TYR A 87 20.95 11.00 -1.34
C TYR A 87 21.85 12.06 -1.97
N ARG A 88 22.57 11.71 -3.04
CA ARG A 88 23.41 12.64 -3.80
C ARG A 88 22.56 13.73 -4.45
N ALA A 89 21.51 13.35 -5.17
CA ALA A 89 20.59 14.29 -5.81
C ALA A 89 19.96 15.27 -4.80
N ARG A 90 19.54 14.78 -3.62
CA ARG A 90 19.00 15.64 -2.55
C ARG A 90 20.03 16.62 -2.01
N THR A 91 21.28 16.18 -1.84
CA THR A 91 22.37 17.05 -1.36
C THR A 91 22.69 18.14 -2.37
N GLU A 92 22.79 17.79 -3.66
CA GLU A 92 23.02 18.76 -4.74
C GLU A 92 21.92 19.81 -4.85
N ILE A 93 20.65 19.41 -4.70
CA ILE A 93 19.51 20.34 -4.73
C ILE A 93 19.54 21.27 -3.51
N SER A 94 19.77 20.71 -2.32
CA SER A 94 19.90 21.50 -1.08
C SER A 94 21.05 22.51 -1.14
N GLU A 95 22.19 22.13 -1.72
CA GLU A 95 23.33 23.04 -1.89
C GLU A 95 22.99 24.16 -2.88
N ARG A 96 22.34 23.84 -4.00
CA ARG A 96 21.90 24.85 -4.99
C ARG A 96 20.90 25.84 -4.40
N GLU A 97 19.91 25.35 -3.66
CA GLU A 97 18.95 26.20 -2.94
C GLU A 97 19.67 27.15 -1.96
N TYR A 98 20.66 26.64 -1.21
CA TYR A 98 21.47 27.46 -0.31
C TYR A 98 22.23 28.56 -1.07
N TYR A 99 22.88 28.23 -2.19
CA TYR A 99 23.62 29.22 -2.98
C TYR A 99 22.72 30.25 -3.67
N GLU A 100 21.55 29.85 -4.17
CA GLU A 100 20.58 30.75 -4.82
C GLU A 100 19.90 31.69 -3.82
N LYS A 101 19.49 31.17 -2.65
CA LYS A 101 18.95 31.98 -1.56
C LYS A 101 19.92 33.05 -1.07
N ASN A 102 21.22 32.74 -1.07
CA ASN A 102 22.27 33.70 -0.70
C ASN A 102 22.63 34.69 -1.83
N ARG A 103 22.12 34.51 -3.06
CA ARG A 103 22.39 35.39 -4.22
C ARG A 103 21.25 36.35 -4.57
N CYS A 104 20.00 35.99 -4.30
CA CYS A 104 18.84 36.81 -4.64
C CYS A 104 17.74 36.71 -3.57
N ASP A 105 17.42 37.82 -2.88
CA ASP A 105 16.30 37.94 -1.91
C ASP A 105 14.90 37.79 -2.56
N MET A 106 14.82 37.65 -3.89
CA MET A 106 13.58 37.71 -4.67
C MET A 106 13.48 36.62 -5.76
N CYS A 107 14.21 35.50 -5.62
CA CYS A 107 14.07 34.37 -6.53
C CYS A 107 12.97 33.42 -6.03
N ASP A 108 12.01 33.09 -6.91
CA ASP A 108 10.99 32.08 -6.65
C ASP A 108 11.65 30.69 -6.60
N THR A 109 12.02 30.25 -5.39
CA THR A 109 12.70 28.96 -5.12
C THR A 109 11.81 27.75 -5.41
N SER A 110 10.57 27.94 -5.90
CA SER A 110 9.58 26.86 -6.06
C SER A 110 9.79 25.92 -7.24
N ALA A 111 10.74 26.21 -8.14
CA ALA A 111 10.94 25.42 -9.37
C ALA A 111 11.68 24.08 -9.17
N TYR A 112 12.45 23.94 -8.10
CA TYR A 112 13.21 22.72 -7.82
C TYR A 112 12.49 21.87 -6.80
N LYS A 113 11.67 20.91 -7.25
CA LYS A 113 11.19 19.86 -6.36
C LYS A 113 12.38 18.95 -6.02
N PRO A 114 12.76 18.80 -4.74
CA PRO A 114 13.75 17.80 -4.38
C PRO A 114 13.27 16.42 -4.85
N ALA A 115 14.20 15.51 -5.11
CA ALA A 115 13.87 14.11 -5.40
C ALA A 115 13.22 13.47 -4.16
N GLN A 116 11.94 13.73 -3.96
CA GLN A 116 11.13 13.21 -2.87
C GLN A 116 10.73 11.78 -3.20
N SER A 117 11.06 10.86 -2.30
CA SER A 117 10.66 9.45 -2.46
C SER A 117 9.18 9.23 -2.17
N TRP A 118 8.64 10.06 -1.29
CA TRP A 118 7.31 9.96 -0.71
C TRP A 118 6.59 11.30 -0.82
N HIS A 119 5.27 11.25 -0.87
CA HIS A 119 4.45 12.44 -0.98
C HIS A 119 4.70 13.42 0.18
N SER A 120 4.87 14.70 -0.14
CA SER A 120 5.16 15.77 0.84
C SER A 120 4.17 15.87 2.01
N SER A 121 2.90 15.56 1.78
CA SER A 121 1.85 15.58 2.82
C SER A 121 1.68 14.26 3.58
N LEU A 122 2.65 13.33 3.49
CA LEU A 122 2.59 12.10 4.27
C LEU A 122 2.56 12.45 5.78
N PRO A 123 1.60 11.90 6.56
CA PRO A 123 1.54 12.12 7.99
C PRO A 123 2.83 11.69 8.69
N ALA A 124 3.19 12.41 9.77
CA ALA A 124 4.32 12.02 10.60
C ALA A 124 4.06 10.65 11.26
N PRO A 125 5.11 9.84 11.49
CA PRO A 125 4.96 8.59 12.23
C PRO A 125 4.42 8.85 13.65
N PRO A 126 3.67 7.91 14.24
CA PRO A 126 3.27 8.01 15.63
C PRO A 126 4.49 8.02 16.55
N SER A 127 4.38 8.69 17.70
CA SER A 127 5.52 8.96 18.60
C SER A 127 6.26 7.72 19.08
N ASN A 128 5.57 6.58 19.18
CA ASN A 128 6.12 5.31 19.66
C ASN A 128 6.30 4.29 18.52
N PHE A 129 6.47 4.74 17.28
CA PHE A 129 6.78 3.86 16.16
C PHE A 129 8.21 3.32 16.27
N PRO A 130 8.46 2.00 16.11
CA PRO A 130 7.53 0.94 15.69
C PRO A 130 6.89 0.13 16.84
N ASP A 131 7.18 0.43 18.11
CA ASP A 131 6.85 -0.41 19.28
C ASP A 131 5.36 -0.42 19.66
N GLU A 132 4.60 0.63 19.34
CA GLU A 132 3.14 0.72 19.57
C GLU A 132 2.36 1.01 18.28
N ALA A 133 2.75 0.35 17.18
CA ALA A 133 2.00 0.47 15.93
C ALA A 133 0.62 -0.20 16.05
N THR A 134 -0.41 0.43 15.48
CA THR A 134 -1.80 -0.06 15.47
C THR A 134 -2.38 0.07 14.07
N PHE A 135 -3.39 -0.75 13.70
CA PHE A 135 -4.13 -0.56 12.45
C PHE A 135 -5.22 0.52 12.54
N ALA A 136 -5.53 1.03 13.74
CA ALA A 136 -6.45 2.14 13.92
C ALA A 136 -5.84 3.43 13.36
N LEU A 137 -6.40 3.88 12.25
CA LEU A 137 -5.98 5.11 11.59
C LEU A 137 -6.41 6.33 12.40
N THR A 138 -5.49 7.27 12.58
CA THR A 138 -5.84 8.60 13.07
C THR A 138 -6.67 9.34 12.02
N ARG A 139 -7.41 10.38 12.44
CA ARG A 139 -8.20 11.22 11.52
C ARG A 139 -7.33 11.83 10.41
N GLN A 140 -6.09 12.20 10.71
CA GLN A 140 -5.17 12.80 9.74
C GLN A 140 -4.74 11.77 8.69
N GLU A 141 -4.36 10.56 9.11
CA GLU A 141 -3.99 9.46 8.20
C GLU A 141 -5.16 9.03 7.33
N ALA A 142 -6.35 8.88 7.92
CA ALA A 142 -7.55 8.52 7.19
C ALA A 142 -7.91 9.58 6.12
N SER A 143 -7.83 10.86 6.48
CA SER A 143 -8.08 11.96 5.55
C SER A 143 -7.05 11.98 4.42
N PHE A 144 -5.76 11.81 4.74
CA PHE A 144 -4.70 11.72 3.75
C PHE A 144 -4.93 10.55 2.78
N LEU A 145 -5.17 9.34 3.27
CA LEU A 145 -5.42 8.17 2.43
C LEU A 145 -6.64 8.36 1.53
N ARG A 146 -7.73 8.90 2.08
CA ARG A 146 -8.93 9.23 1.30
C ARG A 146 -8.60 10.20 0.16
N ASP A 147 -7.91 11.29 0.44
CA ASP A 147 -7.56 12.30 -0.56
C ASP A 147 -6.66 11.72 -1.66
N ARG A 148 -5.72 10.84 -1.27
CA ARG A 148 -4.88 10.08 -2.22
C ARG A 148 -5.72 9.17 -3.12
N ILE A 149 -6.58 8.36 -2.54
CA ILE A 149 -7.47 7.44 -3.28
C ILE A 149 -8.38 8.22 -4.24
N GLN A 150 -8.97 9.33 -3.79
CA GLN A 150 -9.78 10.21 -4.63
C GLN A 150 -9.01 10.78 -5.81
N SER A 151 -7.76 11.19 -5.57
CA SER A 151 -6.94 11.82 -6.60
C SER A 151 -6.46 10.81 -7.65
N SER A 152 -6.04 9.63 -7.21
CA SER A 152 -5.33 8.66 -8.06
C SER A 152 -6.22 7.56 -8.65
N CYS A 153 -7.35 7.24 -8.01
CA CYS A 153 -8.24 6.14 -8.36
C CYS A 153 -9.65 6.64 -8.69
N LYS A 154 -9.75 7.77 -9.39
CA LYS A 154 -11.02 8.35 -9.84
C LYS A 154 -11.85 7.33 -10.61
N GLY A 155 -13.14 7.25 -10.28
CA GLY A 155 -14.09 6.33 -10.90
C GLY A 155 -13.98 4.88 -10.44
N SER A 156 -13.09 4.54 -9.50
CA SER A 156 -13.08 3.22 -8.87
C SER A 156 -14.15 3.09 -7.79
N LEU A 157 -14.65 1.87 -7.55
CA LEU A 157 -15.57 1.59 -6.44
C LEU A 157 -14.97 1.98 -5.09
N LEU A 158 -13.67 1.71 -4.89
CA LEU A 158 -12.96 2.09 -3.66
C LEU A 158 -13.04 3.60 -3.41
N ALA A 159 -12.75 4.42 -4.43
CA ALA A 159 -12.89 5.87 -4.29
C ALA A 159 -14.34 6.25 -3.95
N TRP A 160 -15.34 5.68 -4.61
CA TRP A 160 -16.73 6.00 -4.29
C TRP A 160 -17.09 5.68 -2.82
N LEU A 161 -16.72 4.49 -2.34
CA LEU A 161 -17.00 4.03 -0.97
C LEU A 161 -16.34 4.91 0.09
N THR A 162 -15.10 5.39 -0.14
CA THR A 162 -14.40 6.24 0.85
C THR A 162 -15.08 7.58 1.13
N LEU A 163 -16.04 8.01 0.30
CA LEU A 163 -16.74 9.29 0.46
C LEU A 163 -18.22 9.14 0.84
N HIS A 164 -18.89 8.08 0.39
CA HIS A 164 -20.36 8.04 0.37
C HIS A 164 -20.98 6.91 1.21
N SER A 165 -20.18 5.97 1.70
CA SER A 165 -20.71 4.79 2.40
C SER A 165 -20.26 4.72 3.84
N GLU A 166 -21.20 4.30 4.67
CA GLU A 166 -20.90 3.81 6.01
C GLU A 166 -20.32 2.39 5.93
N PRO A 167 -19.55 1.96 6.94
CA PRO A 167 -19.05 0.58 6.99
C PRO A 167 -20.20 -0.42 6.91
N ALA A 168 -20.21 -1.24 5.87
CA ALA A 168 -21.16 -2.32 5.69
C ALA A 168 -20.44 -3.67 5.80
N ASP A 169 -20.96 -4.56 6.63
CA ASP A 169 -20.47 -5.93 6.75
C ASP A 169 -21.15 -6.81 5.69
N VAL A 170 -20.50 -6.97 4.55
CA VAL A 170 -21.01 -7.71 3.40
C VAL A 170 -19.95 -8.66 2.86
N SER A 171 -20.37 -9.84 2.43
CA SER A 171 -19.45 -10.88 1.92
C SER A 171 -19.01 -10.60 0.49
N ALA A 172 -19.83 -9.90 -0.29
CA ALA A 172 -19.50 -9.50 -1.65
C ALA A 172 -19.80 -8.02 -1.94
N PRO A 173 -19.02 -7.35 -2.81
CA PRO A 173 -19.23 -5.94 -3.12
C PRO A 173 -20.60 -5.60 -3.74
N TRP A 174 -21.24 -6.55 -4.42
CA TRP A 174 -22.58 -6.38 -5.02
C TRP A 174 -23.73 -6.60 -4.03
N GLU A 175 -23.45 -7.02 -2.80
CA GLU A 175 -24.44 -7.15 -1.71
C GLU A 175 -24.52 -5.86 -0.86
N HIS A 176 -23.74 -4.85 -1.22
CA HIS A 176 -23.66 -3.60 -0.48
C HIS A 176 -25.04 -2.91 -0.39
N PRO A 177 -25.48 -2.43 0.79
CA PRO A 177 -26.81 -1.82 0.96
C PRO A 177 -27.05 -0.63 0.02
N ASP A 178 -26.01 0.17 -0.23
CA ASP A 178 -26.04 1.32 -1.13
C ASP A 178 -25.80 0.99 -2.60
N TYR A 179 -25.86 -0.27 -3.03
CA TYR A 179 -25.56 -0.66 -4.42
C TYR A 179 -26.32 0.17 -5.46
N ALA A 180 -27.59 0.50 -5.19
CA ALA A 180 -28.44 1.31 -6.07
C ALA A 180 -27.97 2.77 -6.22
N LYS A 181 -27.14 3.27 -5.29
CA LYS A 181 -26.57 4.63 -5.33
C LYS A 181 -25.25 4.69 -6.08
N PHE A 182 -24.67 3.55 -6.44
CA PHE A 182 -23.40 3.53 -7.16
C PHE A 182 -23.58 4.09 -8.58
N PRO A 183 -22.57 4.71 -9.18
CA PRO A 183 -22.60 5.09 -10.60
C PRO A 183 -22.92 3.88 -11.49
N ASP A 184 -23.69 4.09 -12.55
CA ASP A 184 -24.18 3.01 -13.44
C ASP A 184 -23.05 2.12 -13.97
N ALA A 185 -21.92 2.72 -14.37
CA ALA A 185 -20.75 1.99 -14.84
C ALA A 185 -20.16 1.03 -13.78
N LEU A 186 -20.23 1.40 -12.49
CA LEU A 186 -19.78 0.55 -11.39
C LEU A 186 -20.80 -0.55 -11.07
N GLN A 187 -22.10 -0.26 -11.17
CA GLN A 187 -23.14 -1.28 -11.03
C GLN A 187 -23.02 -2.34 -12.13
N GLU A 188 -22.82 -1.93 -13.38
CA GLU A 188 -22.63 -2.85 -14.51
C GLU A 188 -21.40 -3.74 -14.29
N LEU A 189 -20.27 -3.14 -13.88
CA LEU A 189 -19.04 -3.88 -13.56
C LEU A 189 -19.26 -4.91 -12.45
N LEU A 190 -19.95 -4.53 -11.37
CA LEU A 190 -20.25 -5.43 -10.25
C LEU A 190 -21.22 -6.54 -10.66
N THR A 191 -22.18 -6.25 -11.52
CA THR A 191 -23.12 -7.24 -12.07
C THR A 191 -22.37 -8.30 -12.87
N HIS A 192 -21.47 -7.87 -13.77
CA HIS A 192 -20.61 -8.79 -14.53
C HIS A 192 -19.68 -9.59 -13.62
N ALA A 193 -19.07 -8.96 -12.62
CA ALA A 193 -18.22 -9.64 -11.64
C ALA A 193 -19.00 -10.71 -10.87
N ARG A 194 -20.25 -10.44 -10.49
CA ARG A 194 -21.14 -11.40 -9.82
C ARG A 194 -21.42 -12.61 -10.71
N PHE A 195 -21.83 -12.38 -11.95
CA PHE A 195 -22.12 -13.48 -12.88
C PHE A 195 -20.88 -14.33 -13.14
N PHE A 196 -19.74 -13.69 -13.38
CA PHE A 196 -18.48 -14.40 -13.55
C PHE A 196 -18.11 -15.24 -12.32
N SER A 197 -18.27 -14.69 -11.11
CA SER A 197 -18.01 -15.41 -9.87
C SER A 197 -18.87 -16.68 -9.74
N TYR A 198 -20.18 -16.58 -10.00
CA TYR A 198 -21.08 -17.74 -9.96
C TYR A 198 -20.75 -18.77 -11.03
N THR A 199 -20.47 -18.35 -12.26
CA THR A 199 -20.09 -19.28 -13.34
C THR A 199 -18.80 -20.02 -13.00
N MET A 200 -17.77 -19.33 -12.53
CA MET A 200 -16.50 -19.95 -12.18
C MET A 200 -16.62 -20.87 -10.95
N HIS A 201 -17.43 -20.47 -9.96
CA HIS A 201 -17.71 -21.32 -8.81
C HIS A 201 -18.41 -22.62 -9.24
N GLY A 202 -19.43 -22.53 -10.10
CA GLY A 202 -20.11 -23.70 -10.67
C GLY A 202 -19.18 -24.59 -11.48
N ALA A 203 -18.30 -24.02 -12.31
CA ALA A 203 -17.31 -24.77 -13.07
C ALA A 203 -16.33 -25.53 -12.16
N ALA A 204 -15.88 -24.90 -11.07
CA ALA A 204 -15.00 -25.55 -10.09
C ALA A 204 -15.69 -26.72 -9.37
N LEU A 205 -16.96 -26.56 -9.00
CA LEU A 205 -17.75 -27.64 -8.40
C LEU A 205 -17.93 -28.82 -9.36
N LEU A 206 -18.27 -28.54 -10.62
CA LEU A 206 -18.41 -29.57 -11.64
C LEU A 206 -17.10 -30.32 -11.88
N TYR A 207 -15.99 -29.58 -11.98
CA TYR A 207 -14.66 -30.18 -12.11
C TYR A 207 -14.33 -31.11 -10.95
N ASN A 208 -14.55 -30.64 -9.71
CA ASN A 208 -14.30 -31.44 -8.51
C ASN A 208 -15.18 -32.69 -8.45
N TYR A 209 -16.44 -32.57 -8.87
CA TYR A 209 -17.36 -33.71 -8.96
C TYR A 209 -16.87 -34.74 -9.98
N LEU A 210 -16.53 -34.32 -11.20
CA LEU A 210 -16.02 -35.21 -12.25
C LEU A 210 -14.73 -35.92 -11.83
N LEU A 211 -13.83 -35.19 -11.18
CA LEU A 211 -12.58 -35.74 -10.65
C LEU A 211 -12.84 -36.77 -9.55
N ALA A 212 -13.79 -36.51 -8.65
CA ALA A 212 -14.17 -37.45 -7.59
C ALA A 212 -14.81 -38.72 -8.16
N THR A 213 -15.65 -38.61 -9.20
CA THR A 213 -16.27 -39.77 -9.85
C THR A 213 -15.25 -40.63 -10.59
N GLU A 214 -14.31 -40.03 -11.32
CA GLU A 214 -13.22 -40.75 -11.99
C GLU A 214 -12.33 -41.48 -10.98
N ARG A 215 -12.02 -40.84 -9.85
CA ARG A 215 -11.21 -41.48 -8.80
C ARG A 215 -11.94 -42.65 -8.17
N ALA A 216 -13.22 -42.51 -7.85
CA ALA A 216 -14.03 -43.58 -7.30
C ALA A 216 -14.19 -44.77 -8.28
N ALA A 217 -14.21 -44.50 -9.59
CA ALA A 217 -14.25 -45.53 -10.63
C ALA A 217 -12.91 -46.26 -10.82
N ASN A 218 -11.77 -45.61 -10.55
CA ASN A 218 -10.43 -46.20 -10.64
C ASN A 218 -9.96 -46.92 -9.37
N ASP A 219 -10.61 -46.67 -8.22
CA ASP A 219 -10.34 -47.34 -6.94
C ASP A 219 -11.16 -48.66 -6.76
N LEU A 220 -11.95 -49.06 -7.77
CA LEU A 220 -12.74 -50.31 -7.88
C LEU A 220 -12.09 -51.28 -8.88
#